data_AF-A0A9W7DBN7-F1
#
_entry.id   AF-A0A9W7DBN7-F1
#
_cell.length_a   1.000
_cell.length_b   1.000
_cell.length_c   1.000
_cell.angle_alpha   90.00
_cell.angle_beta   90.00
_cell.angle_gamma   90.00
#
_symmetry.space_group_name_H-M   'P 1'
#
loop_
_entity.id
_entity.type
_entity.pdbx_description
1 polymer ?
#
loop_
_entity_poly.entity_id
_entity_poly.type
_entity_poly.pdbx_seq_one_letter_code
_entity_poly.pdbx_strand_id
1 'polypeptide(L)'
;MATLPSLSDLQTRLQELQTQCQEKIGEVEDIECALADTRSAPRSDTTEAELDALEGQLEQAVAAYDTLTARSQRIRSMVELVQPLVSSSPAPTASAPVSGHSDYDQAPPPAQAHYMPLFQQPPRRPDTLPLFRGPAPRGIADPHDFMDKFEASCTANWVPFEVWASLLVDPVCVQEMRFVRSIAQPGQPWPELRRLFLEHYYSSHIESARLTELMNFTLRHDESVQDFGDRFVNLMEKCLLNASDEGYKQLFTLKLKPHYVYLWTAVLQFKVANPYCTILDLVSVAAEHASALGPHAQD
;
A
#
# COMPACT_ATOMS: atom_id res chain seq x y z
N MET A 1 0.26 30.12 -2.70
CA MET A 1 -0.12 29.19 -1.60
C MET A 1 -1.24 28.32 -2.15
N ALA A 2 -1.11 26.99 -2.12
CA ALA A 2 -2.18 26.11 -2.56
C ALA A 2 -3.07 25.83 -1.34
N THR A 3 -4.25 26.42 -1.32
CA THR A 3 -5.29 26.16 -0.32
C THR A 3 -5.76 24.72 -0.46
N LEU A 4 -5.83 23.98 0.65
CA LEU A 4 -6.46 22.66 0.67
C LEU A 4 -7.92 22.82 0.19
N PRO A 5 -8.42 21.92 -0.68
CA PRO A 5 -9.81 21.97 -1.13
C PRO A 5 -10.73 21.83 0.08
N SER A 6 -11.77 22.65 0.14
CA SER A 6 -12.75 22.60 1.22
C SER A 6 -13.55 21.29 1.16
N LEU A 7 -14.14 20.88 2.29
CA LEU A 7 -15.01 19.69 2.34
C LEU A 7 -16.15 19.78 1.30
N SER A 8 -16.71 20.98 1.09
CA SER A 8 -17.71 21.26 0.06
C SER A 8 -17.17 21.06 -1.36
N ASP A 9 -15.91 21.43 -1.61
CA ASP A 9 -15.28 21.22 -2.93
C ASP A 9 -15.08 19.72 -3.20
N LEU A 10 -14.66 18.96 -2.17
CA LEU A 10 -14.48 17.51 -2.29
C LEU A 10 -15.81 16.78 -2.50
N GLN A 11 -16.88 17.18 -1.79
CA GLN A 11 -18.22 16.62 -1.97
C GLN A 11 -18.78 16.91 -3.36
N THR A 12 -18.64 18.15 -3.84
CA THR A 12 -19.05 18.53 -5.21
C THR A 12 -18.33 17.70 -6.26
N ARG A 13 -17.01 17.51 -6.09
CA ARG A 13 -16.18 16.75 -7.01
C ARG A 13 -16.47 15.24 -6.98
N LEU A 14 -16.84 14.70 -5.81
CA LEU A 14 -17.31 13.32 -5.69
C LEU A 14 -18.62 13.12 -6.47
N GLN A 15 -19.54 14.06 -6.34
CA GLN A 15 -20.82 13.99 -7.03
C GLN A 15 -20.68 14.10 -8.55
N GLU A 16 -19.81 15.00 -9.03
CA GLU A 16 -19.45 15.10 -10.45
C GLU A 16 -18.85 13.79 -11.00
N LEU A 17 -17.94 13.15 -10.25
CA LEU A 17 -17.38 11.85 -10.64
C LEU A 17 -18.40 10.72 -10.62
N GLN A 18 -19.35 10.73 -9.68
CA GLN A 18 -20.45 9.75 -9.68
C GLN A 18 -21.33 9.90 -10.91
N THR A 19 -21.63 11.13 -11.35
CA THR A 19 -22.35 11.38 -12.60
C THR A 19 -21.56 10.87 -13.81
N GLN A 20 -20.25 11.16 -13.88
CA GLN A 20 -19.39 10.67 -14.98
C GLN A 20 -19.29 9.14 -15.01
N CYS A 21 -19.24 8.47 -13.85
CA CYS A 21 -19.32 7.01 -13.77
C CYS A 21 -20.65 6.50 -14.33
N GLN A 22 -21.78 7.14 -13.99
CA GLN A 22 -23.10 6.73 -14.47
C GLN A 22 -23.25 6.90 -15.98
N GLU A 23 -22.73 8.00 -16.55
CA GLU A 23 -22.69 8.22 -18.00
C GLU A 23 -21.86 7.14 -18.70
N LYS A 24 -20.71 6.77 -18.13
CA LYS A 24 -19.87 5.71 -18.70
C LYS A 24 -20.47 4.31 -18.59
N ILE A 25 -21.25 4.02 -17.55
CA ILE A 25 -22.02 2.76 -17.49
C ILE A 25 -22.99 2.70 -18.67
N GLY A 26 -23.72 3.78 -18.97
CA GLY A 26 -24.62 3.83 -20.13
C GLY A 26 -23.89 3.62 -21.47
N GLU A 27 -22.70 4.20 -21.63
CA GLU A 27 -21.88 3.99 -22.83
C GLU A 27 -21.42 2.53 -22.99
N VAL A 28 -21.05 1.86 -21.89
CA VAL A 28 -20.70 0.43 -21.90
C VAL A 28 -21.93 -0.40 -22.29
N GLU A 29 -23.10 -0.13 -21.69
CA GLU A 29 -24.35 -0.84 -22.00
C GLU A 29 -24.76 -0.67 -23.47
N ASP A 30 -24.59 0.54 -24.04
CA ASP A 30 -24.88 0.83 -25.45
C ASP A 30 -23.94 0.06 -26.39
N ILE A 31 -22.65 -0.02 -26.07
CA ILE A 31 -21.66 -0.79 -26.86
C ILE A 31 -21.95 -2.29 -26.75
N GLU A 32 -22.28 -2.80 -25.56
CA GLU A 32 -22.65 -4.21 -25.36
C GLU A 32 -23.92 -4.58 -26.17
N CYS A 33 -24.92 -3.70 -26.21
CA CYS A 33 -26.10 -3.88 -27.04
C CYS A 33 -25.76 -3.91 -28.54
N ALA A 34 -24.96 -2.95 -29.03
CA ALA A 34 -24.51 -2.91 -30.42
C ALA A 34 -23.71 -4.16 -30.81
N LEU A 35 -22.91 -4.69 -29.89
CA LEU A 35 -22.13 -5.91 -30.07
C LEU A 35 -23.02 -7.15 -30.11
N ALA A 36 -24.06 -7.21 -29.27
CA ALA A 36 -25.07 -8.28 -29.32
C ALA A 36 -25.86 -8.27 -30.64
N ASP A 37 -26.25 -7.08 -31.12
CA ASP A 37 -26.97 -6.92 -32.39
C ASP A 37 -26.08 -7.35 -33.57
N THR A 38 -24.83 -6.90 -33.60
CA THR A 38 -23.87 -7.26 -34.66
C THR A 38 -23.54 -8.76 -34.67
N ARG A 39 -23.45 -9.40 -33.49
CA ARG A 39 -23.25 -10.86 -33.38
C ARG A 39 -24.44 -11.67 -33.91
N SER A 40 -25.64 -11.09 -33.93
CA SER A 40 -26.85 -11.75 -34.44
C SER A 40 -27.00 -11.66 -35.97
N ALA A 41 -26.22 -10.80 -36.61
CA ALA A 41 -26.25 -10.60 -38.07
C ALA A 41 -25.56 -11.76 -38.84
N PRO A 42 -25.93 -11.99 -40.11
CA PRO A 42 -25.25 -12.98 -40.95
C PRO A 42 -23.76 -12.64 -41.11
N ARG A 43 -22.89 -13.62 -40.83
CA ARG A 43 -21.43 -13.43 -40.91
C ARG A 43 -20.98 -13.07 -42.32
N SER A 44 -20.33 -11.93 -42.43
CA SER A 44 -19.59 -11.42 -43.58
C SER A 44 -18.26 -10.81 -43.10
N ASP A 45 -17.28 -10.66 -43.99
CA ASP A 45 -15.99 -10.05 -43.65
C ASP A 45 -16.16 -8.62 -43.08
N THR A 46 -17.20 -7.90 -43.51
CA THR A 46 -17.55 -6.57 -42.99
C THR A 46 -18.04 -6.63 -41.54
N THR A 47 -18.88 -7.61 -41.20
CA THR A 47 -19.39 -7.77 -39.82
C THR A 47 -18.31 -8.23 -38.84
N GLU A 48 -17.28 -8.93 -39.30
CA GLU A 48 -16.16 -9.36 -38.45
C GLU A 48 -15.27 -8.16 -38.07
N ALA A 49 -14.96 -7.28 -39.03
CA ALA A 49 -14.25 -6.03 -38.76
C ALA A 49 -15.04 -5.06 -37.85
N GLU A 50 -16.37 -5.03 -37.97
CA GLU A 50 -17.24 -4.24 -37.08
C GLU A 50 -17.24 -4.79 -35.65
N LEU A 51 -17.21 -6.11 -35.47
CA LEU A 51 -17.11 -6.75 -34.14
C LEU A 51 -15.77 -6.45 -33.46
N ASP A 52 -14.65 -6.58 -34.18
CA ASP A 52 -13.33 -6.28 -33.63
C ASP A 52 -13.23 -4.80 -33.20
N ALA A 53 -13.84 -3.89 -33.97
CA ALA A 53 -13.89 -2.48 -33.64
C ALA A 53 -14.74 -2.20 -32.38
N LEU A 54 -15.89 -2.87 -32.25
CA LEU A 54 -16.76 -2.74 -31.07
C LEU A 54 -16.12 -3.35 -29.81
N GLU A 55 -15.42 -4.49 -29.94
CA GLU A 55 -14.67 -5.10 -28.84
C GLU A 55 -13.54 -4.17 -28.34
N GLY A 56 -12.80 -3.54 -29.26
CA GLY A 56 -11.79 -2.54 -28.88
C GLY A 56 -12.38 -1.29 -28.21
N GLN A 57 -13.56 -0.84 -28.65
CA GLN A 57 -14.27 0.28 -27.99
C GLN A 57 -14.75 -0.11 -26.60
N LEU A 58 -15.25 -1.33 -26.42
CA LEU A 58 -15.68 -1.86 -25.12
C LEU A 58 -14.51 -1.91 -24.14
N GLU A 59 -13.36 -2.47 -24.55
CA GLU A 59 -12.16 -2.51 -23.71
C GLU A 59 -11.72 -1.11 -23.26
N GLN A 60 -11.75 -0.13 -24.17
CA GLN A 60 -11.40 1.26 -23.87
C GLN A 60 -12.41 1.92 -22.92
N ALA A 61 -13.71 1.66 -23.10
CA ALA A 61 -14.78 2.19 -22.26
C ALA A 61 -14.70 1.62 -20.83
N VAL A 62 -14.45 0.32 -20.69
CA VAL A 62 -14.24 -0.34 -19.38
C VAL A 62 -13.01 0.23 -18.67
N ALA A 63 -11.88 0.37 -19.36
CA ALA A 63 -10.67 0.95 -18.76
C ALA A 63 -10.87 2.41 -18.29
N ALA A 64 -11.64 3.20 -19.05
CA ALA A 64 -12.00 4.56 -18.66
C ALA A 64 -12.93 4.57 -17.43
N TYR A 65 -13.90 3.66 -17.38
CA TYR A 65 -14.80 3.48 -16.22
C TYR A 65 -14.02 3.08 -14.95
N ASP A 66 -13.07 2.16 -15.05
CA ASP A 66 -12.22 1.74 -13.92
C ASP A 66 -11.41 2.92 -13.38
N THR A 67 -10.86 3.74 -14.28
CA THR A 67 -10.10 4.95 -13.92
C THR A 67 -10.98 5.97 -13.18
N LEU A 68 -12.21 6.20 -13.65
CA LEU A 68 -13.17 7.09 -13.01
C LEU A 68 -13.63 6.55 -11.65
N THR A 69 -13.86 5.24 -11.56
CA THR A 69 -14.28 4.57 -10.33
C THR A 69 -13.18 4.65 -9.26
N ALA A 70 -11.92 4.38 -9.63
CA ALA A 70 -10.77 4.52 -8.74
C ALA A 70 -10.62 5.97 -8.24
N ARG A 71 -10.85 6.95 -9.12
CA ARG A 71 -10.83 8.37 -8.74
C ARG A 71 -11.98 8.75 -7.80
N SER A 72 -13.19 8.26 -8.06
CA SER A 72 -14.38 8.47 -7.23
C SER A 72 -14.18 7.89 -5.83
N GLN A 73 -13.65 6.68 -5.73
CA GLN A 73 -13.29 6.04 -4.46
C GLN A 73 -12.25 6.86 -3.69
N ARG A 74 -11.21 7.36 -4.37
CA ARG A 74 -10.19 8.21 -3.74
C ARG A 74 -10.78 9.48 -3.13
N ILE A 75 -11.67 10.18 -3.83
CA ILE A 75 -12.31 11.40 -3.30
C ILE A 75 -13.28 11.04 -2.16
N ARG A 76 -14.01 9.93 -2.25
CA ARG A 76 -14.87 9.44 -1.17
C ARG A 76 -14.09 9.22 0.12
N SER A 77 -12.94 8.54 0.03
CA SER A 77 -12.05 8.34 1.17
C SER A 77 -11.55 9.66 1.76
N MET A 78 -11.25 10.66 0.93
CA MET A 78 -10.87 11.99 1.42
C MET A 78 -12.02 12.70 2.16
N VAL A 79 -13.26 12.59 1.66
CA VAL A 79 -14.45 13.17 2.32
C VAL A 79 -14.67 12.53 3.69
N GLU A 80 -14.63 11.20 3.78
CA GLU A 80 -14.79 10.45 5.03
C GLU A 80 -13.72 10.81 6.07
N LEU A 81 -12.49 11.10 5.62
CA LEU A 81 -11.37 11.44 6.49
C LEU A 81 -11.44 12.87 7.05
N VAL A 82 -11.95 13.83 6.26
CA VAL A 82 -12.08 15.23 6.68
C VAL A 82 -13.32 15.47 7.55
N GLN A 83 -14.38 14.67 7.39
CA GLN A 83 -15.65 14.80 8.12
C GLN A 83 -15.54 14.79 9.67
N PRO A 84 -14.75 13.90 10.31
CA PRO A 84 -14.59 13.90 11.77
C PRO A 84 -13.68 15.02 12.31
N LEU A 85 -12.76 15.55 11.49
CA LEU A 85 -11.85 16.66 11.87
C LEU A 85 -12.58 18.00 11.99
N VAL A 86 -13.69 18.17 11.30
CA VAL A 86 -14.59 19.34 11.45
C VAL A 86 -15.47 19.22 12.70
N SER A 87 -15.53 18.03 13.32
CA SER A 87 -16.57 17.67 14.30
C SER A 87 -16.05 17.33 15.71
N SER A 88 -14.74 17.33 15.99
CA SER A 88 -14.21 16.87 17.28
C SER A 88 -13.22 17.83 17.95
N SER A 89 -13.59 18.29 19.15
CA SER A 89 -12.75 19.01 20.12
C SER A 89 -12.19 18.00 21.14
N PRO A 90 -10.88 17.98 21.46
CA PRO A 90 -10.33 16.96 22.35
C PRO A 90 -10.39 17.38 23.83
N ALA A 91 -10.84 16.46 24.69
CA ALA A 91 -10.64 16.51 26.13
C ALA A 91 -9.34 15.74 26.51
N PRO A 92 -8.56 16.17 27.52
CA PRO A 92 -7.33 15.51 27.90
C PRO A 92 -7.59 14.38 28.91
N THR A 93 -6.82 13.31 28.86
CA THR A 93 -6.77 12.33 29.96
C THR A 93 -5.33 11.99 30.33
N ALA A 94 -5.13 11.90 31.65
CA ALA A 94 -3.88 11.92 32.38
C ALA A 94 -3.09 10.61 32.36
N SER A 95 -1.82 10.73 32.73
CA SER A 95 -0.79 9.71 32.87
C SER A 95 -1.01 8.76 34.06
N ALA A 96 -0.44 7.56 33.98
CA ALA A 96 -0.21 6.67 35.11
C ALA A 96 1.23 6.08 35.09
N PRO A 97 1.78 5.64 36.24
CA PRO A 97 3.21 5.58 36.49
C PRO A 97 3.86 4.17 36.47
N VAL A 98 5.19 4.20 36.61
CA VAL A 98 6.22 3.14 36.58
C VAL A 98 6.30 2.31 37.88
N SER A 99 6.63 1.01 37.74
CA SER A 99 7.40 0.14 38.67
C SER A 99 7.63 -1.21 37.96
N GLY A 100 8.73 -1.97 38.04
CA GLY A 100 9.98 -1.94 38.82
C GLY A 100 10.42 -3.40 39.12
N HIS A 101 11.62 -3.81 38.67
CA HIS A 101 12.47 -4.99 39.06
C HIS A 101 11.90 -6.44 38.89
N SER A 102 12.66 -7.54 38.78
CA SER A 102 14.09 -7.87 39.00
C SER A 102 14.49 -9.19 38.27
N ASP A 103 15.81 -9.39 38.14
CA ASP A 103 16.57 -10.56 37.64
C ASP A 103 16.15 -11.96 38.13
N TYR A 104 16.43 -13.00 37.32
CA TYR A 104 17.24 -14.17 37.72
C TYR A 104 17.74 -14.95 36.49
N ASP A 105 19.07 -15.09 36.42
CA ASP A 105 19.85 -16.02 35.59
C ASP A 105 19.75 -17.44 36.13
N GLN A 106 19.48 -18.44 35.28
CA GLN A 106 19.97 -19.81 35.48
C GLN A 106 19.91 -20.67 34.21
N ALA A 107 21.07 -21.08 33.71
CA ALA A 107 21.24 -22.02 32.61
C ALA A 107 21.19 -23.49 33.11
N PRO A 108 20.61 -24.44 32.33
CA PRO A 108 20.80 -25.88 32.54
C PRO A 108 21.88 -26.48 31.61
N PRO A 109 22.43 -27.67 31.95
CA PRO A 109 23.64 -28.27 31.36
C PRO A 109 23.39 -29.00 30.03
N PRO A 110 24.44 -29.31 29.23
CA PRO A 110 24.28 -29.89 27.90
C PRO A 110 23.91 -31.38 27.96
N ALA A 111 22.77 -31.72 27.33
CA ALA A 111 22.34 -33.10 27.12
C ALA A 111 22.94 -33.68 25.85
N GLN A 112 23.40 -34.93 25.96
CA GLN A 112 24.10 -35.73 24.95
C GLN A 112 23.24 -35.97 23.70
N ALA A 113 23.80 -35.66 22.52
CA ALA A 113 23.17 -35.91 21.23
C ALA A 113 23.10 -37.42 20.93
N HIS A 114 21.92 -38.00 21.15
CA HIS A 114 21.56 -39.29 20.59
C HIS A 114 21.07 -39.06 19.14
N TYR A 115 21.81 -39.58 18.16
CA TYR A 115 21.39 -39.58 16.76
C TYR A 115 20.18 -40.51 16.59
N MET A 116 18.98 -39.93 16.39
CA MET A 116 17.82 -40.67 15.91
C MET A 116 17.74 -40.67 14.38
N PRO A 117 17.22 -41.74 13.76
CA PRO A 117 17.01 -41.81 12.31
C PRO A 117 16.02 -40.74 11.82
N LEU A 118 16.25 -40.22 10.61
CA LEU A 118 15.55 -39.11 9.96
C LEU A 118 14.00 -39.24 9.86
N PHE A 119 13.44 -40.43 10.07
CA PHE A 119 12.00 -40.69 9.89
C PHE A 119 11.18 -40.67 11.20
N GLN A 120 11.79 -40.34 12.34
CA GLN A 120 11.10 -40.26 13.64
C GLN A 120 11.29 -38.91 14.34
N GLN A 121 11.68 -37.86 13.62
CA GLN A 121 11.79 -36.55 14.24
C GLN A 121 10.38 -36.04 14.57
N PRO A 122 10.09 -35.71 15.85
CA PRO A 122 8.85 -35.04 16.19
C PRO A 122 8.76 -33.73 15.41
N PRO A 123 7.55 -33.26 15.06
CA PRO A 123 7.36 -31.99 14.37
C PRO A 123 8.16 -30.91 15.10
N ARG A 124 9.21 -30.41 14.44
CA ARG A 124 10.07 -29.39 15.00
C ARG A 124 9.45 -28.05 14.68
N ARG A 125 9.15 -27.30 15.73
CA ARG A 125 8.79 -25.90 15.56
C ARG A 125 9.99 -25.20 14.88
N PRO A 126 9.80 -24.47 13.78
CA PRO A 126 10.90 -23.79 13.11
C PRO A 126 11.61 -22.85 14.08
N ASP A 127 12.94 -22.95 14.17
CA ASP A 127 13.76 -22.13 15.08
C ASP A 127 13.70 -20.62 14.72
N THR A 128 13.40 -20.32 13.46
CA THR A 128 13.23 -18.94 12.97
C THR A 128 12.07 -18.88 11.97
N LEU A 129 10.91 -18.40 12.41
CA LEU A 129 9.82 -18.01 11.51
C LEU A 129 10.11 -16.62 10.92
N PRO A 130 9.71 -16.34 9.67
CA PRO A 130 9.83 -15.00 9.10
C PRO A 130 8.98 -14.04 9.93
N LEU A 131 9.48 -12.83 10.22
CA LEU A 131 8.74 -11.84 11.01
C LEU A 131 7.95 -10.90 10.08
N PHE A 132 6.64 -10.84 10.25
CA PHE A 132 5.77 -9.87 9.61
C PHE A 132 5.66 -8.60 10.46
N ARG A 133 6.19 -7.49 9.94
CA ARG A 133 6.22 -6.20 10.66
C ARG A 133 5.02 -5.29 10.36
N GLY A 134 4.03 -5.78 9.62
CA GLY A 134 2.93 -4.96 9.12
C GLY A 134 3.39 -3.98 8.03
N PRO A 135 2.50 -3.12 7.53
CA PRO A 135 2.82 -2.13 6.48
C PRO A 135 3.76 -0.98 6.94
N ALA A 136 4.39 -1.08 8.11
CA ALA A 136 5.12 -0.01 8.76
C ALA A 136 6.40 0.47 8.00
N PRO A 137 6.93 1.67 8.32
CA PRO A 137 8.02 2.32 7.59
C PRO A 137 9.35 1.55 7.55
N ARG A 138 9.55 0.52 8.39
CA ARG A 138 10.83 -0.20 8.56
C ARG A 138 10.74 -1.72 8.36
N GLY A 139 9.68 -2.21 7.72
CA GLY A 139 9.61 -3.63 7.39
C GLY A 139 8.42 -3.94 6.52
N ILE A 140 8.66 -4.04 5.22
CA ILE A 140 7.68 -4.54 4.26
C ILE A 140 8.20 -5.91 3.90
N ALA A 141 7.71 -6.93 4.58
CA ALA A 141 7.54 -8.18 3.88
C ALA A 141 6.21 -8.00 3.16
N ASP A 142 6.24 -7.99 1.83
CA ASP A 142 5.02 -8.07 1.02
C ASP A 142 4.14 -9.20 1.61
N PRO A 143 2.83 -8.97 1.88
CA PRO A 143 1.99 -9.97 2.53
C PRO A 143 2.00 -11.33 1.82
N HIS A 144 2.11 -11.34 0.48
CA HIS A 144 2.32 -12.56 -0.29
C HIS A 144 3.68 -13.19 0.00
N ASP A 145 4.79 -12.45 -0.18
CA ASP A 145 6.14 -12.93 0.11
C ASP A 145 6.30 -13.44 1.56
N PHE A 146 5.69 -12.77 2.53
CA PHE A 146 5.65 -13.24 3.92
C PHE A 146 4.94 -14.58 4.05
N MET A 147 3.73 -14.69 3.50
CA MET A 147 2.94 -15.92 3.57
C MET A 147 3.66 -17.07 2.87
N ASP A 148 4.28 -16.83 1.72
CA ASP A 148 5.04 -17.84 0.98
C ASP A 148 6.27 -18.32 1.78
N LYS A 149 7.02 -17.39 2.40
CA LYS A 149 8.15 -17.73 3.27
C LYS A 149 7.70 -18.48 4.53
N PHE A 150 6.57 -18.10 5.11
CA PHE A 150 6.01 -18.77 6.28
C PHE A 150 5.63 -20.21 5.94
N GLU A 151 4.91 -20.42 4.85
CA GLU A 151 4.49 -21.75 4.39
C GLU A 151 5.69 -22.62 3.99
N ALA A 152 6.67 -22.04 3.31
CA ALA A 152 7.92 -22.73 2.97
C ALA A 152 8.65 -23.19 4.24
N SER A 153 8.70 -22.36 5.28
CA SER A 153 9.32 -22.71 6.57
C SER A 153 8.55 -23.83 7.28
N CYS A 154 7.22 -23.73 7.36
CA CYS A 154 6.38 -24.77 7.96
C CYS A 154 6.50 -26.11 7.19
N THR A 155 6.53 -26.06 5.86
CA THR A 155 6.70 -27.23 5.00
C THR A 155 8.08 -27.86 5.18
N ALA A 156 9.14 -27.06 5.18
CA ALA A 156 10.51 -27.54 5.36
C ALA A 156 10.74 -28.21 6.72
N ASN A 157 9.98 -27.81 7.74
CA ASN A 157 10.04 -28.36 9.10
C ASN A 157 8.96 -29.41 9.39
N TRP A 158 8.21 -29.85 8.37
CA TRP A 158 7.17 -30.89 8.49
C TRP A 158 6.10 -30.55 9.54
N VAL A 159 5.77 -29.28 9.67
CA VAL A 159 4.73 -28.83 10.59
C VAL A 159 3.36 -29.28 10.06
N PRO A 160 2.52 -29.95 10.86
CA PRO A 160 1.17 -30.34 10.44
C PRO A 160 0.30 -29.11 10.14
N PHE A 161 -0.50 -29.16 9.08
CA PHE A 161 -1.34 -28.05 8.60
C PHE A 161 -2.29 -27.52 9.69
N GLU A 162 -2.73 -28.37 10.59
CA GLU A 162 -3.65 -28.05 11.69
C GLU A 162 -3.03 -27.06 12.68
N VAL A 163 -1.71 -26.95 12.71
CA VAL A 163 -0.95 -26.14 13.67
C VAL A 163 -0.54 -24.78 13.06
N TRP A 164 -0.58 -24.62 11.74
CA TRP A 164 -0.09 -23.43 11.04
C TRP A 164 -0.81 -22.15 11.48
N ALA A 165 -2.13 -22.22 11.66
CA ALA A 165 -2.94 -21.09 12.14
C ALA A 165 -2.46 -20.57 13.51
N SER A 166 -2.16 -21.49 14.43
CA SER A 166 -1.65 -21.12 15.76
C SER A 166 -0.24 -20.53 15.71
N LEU A 167 0.60 -21.03 14.80
CA LEU A 167 1.97 -20.57 14.62
C LEU A 167 2.05 -19.21 13.93
N LEU A 168 1.05 -18.82 13.14
CA LEU A 168 1.05 -17.53 12.44
C LEU A 168 0.94 -16.33 13.39
N VAL A 169 0.47 -16.54 14.62
CA VAL A 169 0.30 -15.47 15.63
C VAL A 169 1.65 -14.97 16.18
N ASP A 170 2.66 -15.83 16.24
CA ASP A 170 3.97 -15.52 16.80
C ASP A 170 4.89 -14.67 15.90
N PRO A 171 4.93 -14.87 14.57
CA PRO A 171 5.74 -14.07 13.67
C PRO A 171 5.16 -12.69 13.33
N VAL A 172 3.96 -12.34 13.78
CA VAL A 172 3.34 -11.04 13.45
C VAL A 172 3.59 -10.01 14.54
N CYS A 173 3.81 -8.75 14.17
CA CYS A 173 4.04 -7.69 15.15
C CYS A 173 2.81 -7.46 16.05
N VAL A 174 3.04 -6.89 17.25
CA VAL A 174 2.01 -6.69 18.29
C VAL A 174 0.76 -5.97 17.78
N GLN A 175 0.94 -5.06 16.81
CA GLN A 175 -0.15 -4.30 16.19
C GLN A 175 -1.10 -5.20 15.39
N GLU A 176 -0.56 -6.21 14.70
CA GLU A 176 -1.30 -7.13 13.83
C GLU A 176 -1.79 -8.39 14.55
N MET A 177 -1.19 -8.74 15.69
CA MET A 177 -1.57 -9.91 16.49
C MET A 177 -3.07 -9.99 16.79
N ARG A 178 -3.72 -8.84 17.01
CA ARG A 178 -5.17 -8.81 17.30
C ARG A 178 -6.00 -9.29 16.12
N PHE A 179 -5.65 -8.83 14.92
CA PHE A 179 -6.29 -9.26 13.68
C PHE A 179 -6.02 -10.73 13.41
N VAL A 180 -4.76 -11.16 13.48
CA VAL A 180 -4.38 -12.55 13.17
C VAL A 180 -5.06 -13.54 14.13
N ARG A 181 -5.15 -13.23 15.42
CA ARG A 181 -5.92 -14.03 16.39
C ARG A 181 -7.42 -14.07 16.08
N SER A 182 -7.98 -13.05 15.44
CA SER A 182 -9.40 -13.03 15.07
C SER A 182 -9.71 -13.99 13.94
N ILE A 183 -8.79 -14.18 12.98
CA ILE A 183 -8.96 -15.10 11.83
C ILE A 183 -8.40 -16.51 12.11
N ALA A 184 -7.43 -16.65 13.01
CA ALA A 184 -6.83 -17.93 13.40
C ALA A 184 -7.66 -18.69 14.45
N GLN A 185 -8.95 -18.88 14.17
CA GLN A 185 -9.84 -19.63 15.06
C GLN A 185 -9.55 -21.15 14.98
N PRO A 186 -9.81 -21.91 16.08
CA PRO A 186 -9.67 -23.36 16.06
C PRO A 186 -10.53 -24.00 14.96
N GLY A 187 -9.91 -24.85 14.12
CA GLY A 187 -10.59 -25.53 13.03
C GLY A 187 -10.71 -24.73 11.73
N GLN A 188 -10.15 -23.51 11.67
CA GLN A 188 -10.11 -22.74 10.43
C GLN A 188 -9.17 -23.43 9.41
N PRO A 189 -9.64 -23.75 8.20
CA PRO A 189 -8.78 -24.37 7.19
C PRO A 189 -7.73 -23.37 6.71
N TRP A 190 -6.49 -23.85 6.55
CA TRP A 190 -5.35 -23.00 6.17
C TRP A 190 -5.58 -22.15 4.90
N PRO A 191 -6.14 -22.70 3.80
CA PRO A 191 -6.40 -21.90 2.60
C PRO A 191 -7.30 -20.68 2.84
N GLU A 192 -8.31 -20.82 3.72
CA GLU A 192 -9.23 -19.74 4.05
C GLU A 192 -8.56 -18.69 4.93
N LEU A 193 -7.72 -19.12 5.86
CA LEU A 193 -6.94 -18.21 6.69
C LEU A 193 -5.96 -17.39 5.83
N ARG A 194 -5.25 -18.05 4.90
CA ARG A 194 -4.37 -17.38 3.93
C ARG A 194 -5.15 -16.33 3.12
N ARG A 195 -6.34 -16.66 2.63
CA ARG A 195 -7.21 -15.74 1.90
C ARG A 195 -7.58 -14.52 2.76
N LEU A 196 -8.08 -14.74 3.98
CA LEU A 196 -8.47 -13.67 4.90
C LEU A 196 -7.31 -12.77 5.32
N PHE A 197 -6.12 -13.36 5.54
CA PHE A 197 -4.91 -12.62 5.85
C PHE A 197 -4.55 -11.67 4.70
N LEU A 198 -4.46 -12.19 3.48
CA LEU A 198 -4.14 -11.40 2.29
C LEU A 198 -5.22 -10.33 2.04
N GLU A 199 -6.50 -10.70 2.09
CA GLU A 199 -7.62 -9.79 1.90
C GLU A 199 -7.57 -8.61 2.89
N HIS A 200 -7.16 -8.83 4.14
CA HIS A 200 -6.99 -7.74 5.09
C HIS A 200 -5.94 -6.72 4.64
N TYR A 201 -4.75 -7.19 4.23
CA TYR A 201 -3.64 -6.33 3.80
C TYR A 201 -3.76 -5.74 2.40
N TYR A 202 -4.66 -6.29 1.58
CA TYR A 202 -5.09 -5.72 0.31
C TYR A 202 -6.49 -5.08 0.38
N SER A 203 -7.06 -4.93 1.57
CA SER A 203 -8.35 -4.23 1.73
C SER A 203 -8.18 -2.74 1.44
N SER A 204 -9.20 -2.13 0.84
CA SER A 204 -9.25 -0.69 0.51
C SER A 204 -8.98 0.22 1.71
N HIS A 205 -9.20 -0.25 2.94
CA HIS A 205 -8.88 0.46 4.17
C HIS A 205 -7.36 0.58 4.40
N ILE A 206 -6.59 -0.47 4.14
CA ILE A 206 -5.12 -0.44 4.27
C ILE A 206 -4.49 0.35 3.12
N GLU A 207 -5.04 0.27 1.92
CA GLU A 207 -4.65 1.18 0.83
C GLU A 207 -4.92 2.64 1.18
N SER A 208 -6.08 2.97 1.74
CA SER A 208 -6.42 4.31 2.21
C SER A 208 -5.48 4.80 3.32
N ALA A 209 -5.11 3.93 4.26
CA ALA A 209 -4.13 4.25 5.30
C ALA A 209 -2.74 4.53 4.72
N ARG A 210 -2.28 3.73 3.74
CA ARG A 210 -1.00 3.95 3.04
C ARG A 210 -1.03 5.24 2.20
N LEU A 211 -2.14 5.53 1.54
CA LEU A 211 -2.33 6.77 0.79
C LEU A 211 -2.34 7.98 1.73
N THR A 212 -2.96 7.84 2.91
CA THR A 212 -2.96 8.86 3.97
C THR A 212 -1.55 9.09 4.51
N GLU A 213 -0.78 8.03 4.72
CA GLU A 213 0.63 8.12 5.10
C GLU A 213 1.44 8.86 4.03
N LEU A 214 1.22 8.56 2.74
CA LEU A 214 1.87 9.25 1.62
C LEU A 214 1.48 10.74 1.56
N MET A 215 0.21 11.05 1.78
CA MET A 215 -0.29 12.42 1.81
C MET A 215 0.21 13.21 3.02
N ASN A 216 0.46 12.56 4.16
CA ASN A 216 1.04 13.17 5.36
C ASN A 216 2.56 13.10 5.38
N PHE A 217 3.18 12.48 4.38
CA PHE A 217 4.62 12.30 4.32
C PHE A 217 5.33 13.65 4.23
N THR A 218 6.35 13.84 5.06
CA THR A 218 7.16 15.05 5.13
C THR A 218 8.63 14.69 5.30
N LEU A 219 9.48 15.62 4.85
CA LEU A 219 10.91 15.61 5.13
C LEU A 219 11.12 15.85 6.63
N ARG A 220 11.90 14.99 7.28
CA ARG A 220 12.24 15.16 8.70
C ARG A 220 13.37 16.19 8.83
N HIS A 221 13.50 16.79 10.02
CA HIS A 221 14.45 17.88 10.25
C HIS A 221 15.91 17.42 10.16
N ASP A 222 16.19 16.20 10.59
CA ASP A 222 17.52 15.56 10.66
C ASP A 222 17.82 14.64 9.47
N GLU A 223 17.01 14.71 8.42
CA GLU A 223 17.04 13.77 7.32
C GLU A 223 17.64 14.36 6.06
N SER A 224 18.46 13.57 5.35
CA SER A 224 18.98 13.96 4.04
C SER A 224 17.89 13.90 2.97
N VAL A 225 18.02 14.72 1.93
CA VAL A 225 17.07 14.75 0.81
C VAL A 225 17.06 13.42 0.05
N GLN A 226 18.20 12.74 -0.01
CA GLN A 226 18.30 11.38 -0.57
C GLN A 226 17.51 10.38 0.27
N ASP A 227 17.72 10.34 1.58
CA ASP A 227 16.99 9.43 2.48
C ASP A 227 15.48 9.68 2.43
N PHE A 228 15.08 10.95 2.35
CA PHE A 228 13.69 11.31 2.17
C PHE A 228 13.12 10.80 0.85
N GLY A 229 13.86 10.98 -0.26
CA GLY A 229 13.50 10.49 -1.58
C GLY A 229 13.33 8.98 -1.60
N ASP A 230 14.31 8.27 -1.04
CA ASP A 230 14.29 6.80 -0.95
C ASP A 230 13.10 6.32 -0.12
N ARG A 231 12.80 6.95 1.02
CA ARG A 231 11.60 6.59 1.80
C ARG A 231 10.30 6.92 1.07
N PHE A 232 10.25 8.03 0.31
CA PHE A 232 9.07 8.44 -0.44
C PHE A 232 8.78 7.47 -1.60
N VAL A 233 9.79 7.10 -2.38
CA VAL A 233 9.69 6.11 -3.47
C VAL A 233 9.27 4.76 -2.90
N ASN A 234 9.91 4.31 -1.82
CA ASN A 234 9.56 3.07 -1.17
C ASN A 234 8.08 3.07 -0.73
N LEU A 235 7.58 4.18 -0.15
CA LEU A 235 6.18 4.30 0.21
C LEU A 235 5.22 4.25 -1.00
N MET A 236 5.62 4.85 -2.13
CA MET A 236 4.87 4.76 -3.38
C MET A 236 4.78 3.33 -3.92
N GLU A 237 5.88 2.59 -3.88
CA GLU A 237 5.91 1.17 -4.28
C GLU A 237 4.93 0.35 -3.43
N LYS A 238 4.83 0.60 -2.12
CA LYS A 238 3.85 -0.10 -1.25
C LYS A 238 2.40 0.25 -1.57
N CYS A 239 2.18 1.41 -2.17
CA CYS A 239 0.86 1.86 -2.62
C CYS A 239 0.57 1.39 -4.05
N LEU A 240 1.46 0.60 -4.67
CA LEU A 240 1.37 0.17 -6.07
C LEU A 240 1.25 1.35 -7.05
N LEU A 241 1.89 2.46 -6.72
CA LEU A 241 1.83 3.69 -7.51
C LEU A 241 2.96 3.74 -8.52
N ASN A 242 2.63 4.20 -9.72
CA ASN A 242 3.61 4.33 -10.79
C ASN A 242 4.55 5.53 -10.53
N ALA A 243 5.87 5.29 -10.55
CA ALA A 243 6.88 6.33 -10.39
C ALA A 243 6.89 7.37 -11.54
N SER A 244 6.26 7.05 -12.67
CA SER A 244 6.08 7.95 -13.82
C SER A 244 4.83 8.83 -13.73
N ASP A 245 3.97 8.60 -12.73
CA ASP A 245 2.72 9.34 -12.55
C ASP A 245 3.00 10.80 -12.15
N GLU A 246 2.41 11.71 -12.93
CA GLU A 246 2.65 13.14 -12.84
C GLU A 246 2.12 13.77 -11.55
N GLY A 247 1.05 13.19 -10.98
CA GLY A 247 0.48 13.60 -9.71
C GLY A 247 1.45 13.39 -8.56
N TYR A 248 2.17 12.27 -8.55
CA TYR A 248 3.13 11.97 -7.48
C TYR A 248 4.46 12.72 -7.65
N LYS A 249 4.89 13.02 -8.87
CA LYS A 249 5.97 13.99 -9.12
C LYS A 249 5.64 15.36 -8.55
N GLN A 250 4.41 15.81 -8.75
CA GLN A 250 3.90 17.05 -8.19
C GLN A 250 3.87 17.00 -6.66
N LEU A 251 3.44 15.87 -6.08
CA LEU A 251 3.40 15.65 -4.64
C LEU A 251 4.80 15.72 -4.02
N PHE A 252 5.77 14.96 -4.55
CA PHE A 252 7.17 14.98 -4.10
C PHE A 252 7.74 16.41 -4.10
N THR A 253 7.53 17.13 -5.22
CA THR A 253 7.96 18.52 -5.36
C THR A 253 7.32 19.42 -4.28
N LEU A 254 6.03 19.28 -4.03
CA LEU A 254 5.33 20.07 -3.00
C LEU A 254 5.83 19.76 -1.58
N LYS A 255 6.25 18.52 -1.30
CA LYS A 255 6.76 18.13 0.03
C LYS A 255 8.16 18.64 0.36
N LEU A 256 8.95 19.02 -0.66
CA LEU A 256 10.25 19.68 -0.46
C LEU A 256 10.12 21.17 -0.09
N LYS A 257 9.06 21.83 -0.56
CA LYS A 257 8.88 23.28 -0.47
C LYS A 257 8.94 23.88 0.95
N PRO A 258 8.32 23.27 1.99
CA PRO A 258 8.27 23.88 3.31
C PRO A 258 9.65 24.01 3.99
N HIS A 259 10.63 23.23 3.55
CA HIS A 259 11.93 23.11 4.23
C HIS A 259 13.08 23.66 3.37
N TYR A 260 13.00 23.60 2.03
CA TYR A 260 14.09 24.01 1.16
C TYR A 260 13.58 24.67 -0.12
N VAL A 261 13.29 25.98 -0.08
CA VAL A 261 12.79 26.76 -1.23
C VAL A 261 13.77 26.70 -2.42
N TYR A 262 15.08 26.69 -2.15
CA TYR A 262 16.11 26.55 -3.18
C TYR A 262 16.02 25.19 -3.88
N LEU A 263 15.99 24.09 -3.12
CA LEU A 263 15.87 22.74 -3.67
C LEU A 263 14.56 22.55 -4.43
N TRP A 264 13.46 23.07 -3.89
CA TRP A 264 12.18 23.09 -4.57
C TRP A 264 12.26 23.77 -5.94
N THR A 265 12.96 24.91 -6.02
CA THR A 265 13.11 25.66 -7.27
C THR A 265 13.97 24.90 -8.28
N ALA A 266 15.07 24.29 -7.85
CA ALA A 266 15.93 23.47 -8.71
C ALA A 266 15.19 22.25 -9.28
N VAL A 267 14.46 21.53 -8.43
CA VAL A 267 13.63 20.38 -8.83
C VAL A 267 12.52 20.81 -9.80
N LEU A 268 11.88 21.95 -9.56
CA LEU A 268 10.85 22.48 -10.45
C LEU A 268 11.41 22.85 -11.83
N GLN A 269 12.58 23.51 -11.87
CA GLN A 269 13.24 23.88 -13.13
C GLN A 269 13.64 22.63 -13.93
N PHE A 270 14.21 21.62 -13.27
CA PHE A 270 14.55 20.36 -13.90
C PHE A 270 13.32 19.64 -14.46
N LYS A 271 12.23 19.59 -13.70
CA LYS A 271 10.95 19.00 -14.13
C LYS A 271 10.38 19.69 -15.37
N VAL A 272 10.43 21.02 -15.42
CA VAL A 272 9.97 21.80 -16.59
C VAL A 272 10.84 21.53 -17.81
N ALA A 273 12.15 21.38 -17.63
CA ALA A 273 13.08 21.06 -18.72
C ALA A 273 12.95 19.61 -19.21
N ASN A 274 12.51 18.68 -18.34
CA ASN A 274 12.45 17.25 -18.61
C ASN A 274 11.05 16.69 -18.30
N PRO A 275 10.05 16.88 -19.20
CA PRO A 275 8.67 16.47 -18.94
C PRO A 275 8.48 14.96 -18.75
N TYR A 276 9.42 14.14 -19.24
CA TYR A 276 9.40 12.68 -19.10
C TYR A 276 10.21 12.15 -17.92
N CYS A 277 10.74 13.03 -17.06
CA CYS A 277 11.48 12.59 -15.88
C CYS A 277 10.60 11.76 -14.94
N THR A 278 11.21 10.83 -14.24
CA THR A 278 10.63 10.01 -13.18
C THR A 278 10.84 10.66 -11.82
N ILE A 279 10.16 10.16 -10.79
CA ILE A 279 10.43 10.59 -9.41
C ILE A 279 11.88 10.33 -8.99
N LEU A 280 12.51 9.25 -9.47
CA LEU A 280 13.91 8.95 -9.19
C LEU A 280 14.85 10.03 -9.74
N ASP A 281 14.55 10.56 -10.92
CA ASP A 281 15.31 11.68 -11.50
C ASP A 281 15.14 12.95 -10.65
N LEU A 282 13.93 13.21 -10.16
CA LEU A 282 13.66 14.35 -9.27
C LEU A 282 14.38 14.22 -7.92
N VAL A 283 14.42 13.01 -7.34
CA VAL A 283 15.17 12.71 -6.11
C VAL A 283 16.66 12.96 -6.32
N SER A 284 17.22 12.44 -7.42
CA SER A 284 18.64 12.58 -7.74
C SER A 284 19.04 14.05 -7.87
N VAL A 285 18.26 14.85 -8.59
CA VAL A 285 18.49 16.29 -8.75
C VAL A 285 18.41 17.03 -7.41
N ALA A 286 17.43 16.67 -6.57
CA ALA A 286 17.27 17.26 -5.25
C ALA A 286 18.47 16.94 -4.34
N ALA A 287 18.97 15.69 -4.39
CA ALA A 287 20.11 15.24 -3.61
C ALA A 287 21.44 15.87 -4.08
N GLU A 288 21.66 16.01 -5.38
CA GLU A 288 22.83 16.70 -5.95
C GLU A 288 22.89 18.16 -5.49
N HIS A 289 21.76 18.88 -5.58
CA HIS A 289 21.69 20.28 -5.15
C HIS A 289 21.80 20.42 -3.64
N ALA A 290 21.25 19.48 -2.86
CA ALA A 290 21.41 19.45 -1.42
C ALA A 290 22.88 19.24 -1.00
N SER A 291 23.58 18.35 -1.70
CA SER A 291 25.01 18.09 -1.48
C SER A 291 25.87 19.30 -1.81
N ALA A 292 25.51 20.06 -2.84
CA ALA A 292 26.21 21.28 -3.24
C ALA A 292 26.08 22.44 -2.22
N LEU A 293 25.04 22.44 -1.38
CA LEU A 293 24.83 23.47 -0.35
C LEU A 293 25.72 23.28 0.90
N GLY A 294 26.31 22.10 1.07
CA GLY A 294 27.14 21.77 2.24
C GLY A 294 26.35 21.77 3.57
N PRO A 295 27.01 21.40 4.69
CA PRO A 295 26.34 21.23 6.00
C PRO A 295 25.88 22.53 6.68
N HIS A 296 26.06 23.71 6.06
CA HIS A 296 25.82 25.02 6.67
C HIS A 296 24.53 25.72 6.22
N ALA A 297 23.68 25.06 5.43
CA ALA A 297 22.45 25.66 4.90
C ALA A 297 21.15 25.10 5.53
N GLN A 298 21.24 24.37 6.66
CA GLN A 298 20.11 23.70 7.31
C GLN A 298 19.48 24.46 8.48
N ASP A 299 19.89 25.71 8.74
CA ASP A 299 19.24 26.60 9.72
C ASP A 299 18.07 27.40 9.09
#